data_AF-A0A1J4YQX3-F1
#
_entry.id   AF-A0A1J4YQX3-F1
#
_cell.length_a   1.000
_cell.length_b   1.000
_cell.length_c   1.000
_cell.angle_alpha   90.00
_cell.angle_beta   90.00
_cell.angle_gamma   90.00
#
_symmetry.space_group_name_H-M   'P 1'
#
loop_
_entity.id
_entity.type
_entity.pdbx_description
1 polymer ?
#
loop_
_entity_poly.entity_id
_entity_poly.type
_entity_poly.pdbx_seq_one_letter_code
_entity_poly.pdbx_strand_id
1 'polypeptide(L)'
;MKPYPTYKDSGIEWIGEIPKDWEVKKLKYFDSVIMGQSPDSEDCNKDRIGISFLQGNADFSSTNPIPSVWCEKPNKTAEEDDILLSVREPVGAVNIAEQTYGIGRGLCAIRPK
;
A
#
# COMPACT_ATOMS: atom_id res chain seq x y z
N MET A 1 19.33 18.93 6.61
CA MET A 1 17.98 19.50 6.40
C MET A 1 17.90 20.84 7.14
N LYS A 2 17.27 21.88 6.57
CA LYS A 2 17.07 23.17 7.26
C LYS A 2 15.80 23.10 8.12
N PRO A 3 15.80 23.60 9.36
CA PRO A 3 14.59 23.63 10.19
C PRO A 3 13.55 24.61 9.62
N TYR A 4 12.27 24.37 9.93
CA TYR A 4 11.20 25.30 9.56
C TYR A 4 11.26 26.56 10.45
N PRO A 5 10.86 27.75 9.96
CA PRO A 5 10.99 28.99 10.73
C PRO A 5 10.13 29.02 12.00
N THR A 6 8.96 28.37 11.97
CA THR A 6 8.01 28.35 13.09
C THR A 6 7.24 27.04 13.12
N TYR A 7 6.78 26.68 14.31
CA TYR A 7 6.05 25.44 14.60
C TYR A 7 4.74 25.75 15.34
N LYS A 8 3.81 24.80 15.33
CA LYS A 8 2.56 24.80 16.09
C LYS A 8 2.29 23.39 16.63
N ASP A 9 1.52 23.30 17.70
CA ASP A 9 1.05 22.02 18.23
C ASP A 9 0.12 21.32 17.20
N SER A 10 0.36 20.04 16.94
CA SER A 10 -0.46 19.25 16.00
C SER A 10 -1.83 18.85 16.55
N GLY A 11 -2.03 18.94 17.86
CA GLY A 11 -3.18 18.41 18.59
C GLY A 11 -3.12 16.90 18.82
N ILE A 12 -2.02 16.23 18.46
CA ILE A 12 -1.83 14.77 18.59
C ILE A 12 -0.52 14.49 19.34
N GLU A 13 -0.63 13.93 20.54
CA GLU A 13 0.48 13.74 21.49
C GLU A 13 1.71 13.06 20.87
N TRP A 14 1.52 11.95 20.14
CA TRP A 14 2.64 11.19 19.56
C TRP A 14 3.29 11.87 18.34
N ILE A 15 2.65 12.89 17.76
CA ILE A 15 3.22 13.68 16.65
C ILE A 15 3.99 14.89 17.21
N GLY A 16 3.46 15.55 18.25
CA GLY A 16 4.05 16.75 18.85
C GLY A 16 3.88 18.00 17.99
N GLU A 17 4.94 18.79 17.84
CA GLU A 17 4.92 20.03 17.06
C GLU A 17 5.16 19.79 15.57
N ILE A 18 4.42 20.51 14.72
CA ILE A 18 4.54 20.49 13.26
C ILE A 18 4.84 21.89 12.73
N PRO A 19 5.38 22.04 11.50
CA PRO A 19 5.59 23.36 10.91
C PRO A 19 4.28 24.17 10.89
N LYS A 20 4.38 25.48 11.13
CA LYS A 20 3.21 26.36 11.30
C LYS A 20 2.23 26.29 10.12
N ASP A 21 2.74 26.10 8.90
CA ASP A 21 1.94 26.07 7.67
C ASP A 21 1.40 24.67 7.32
N TRP A 22 1.78 23.62 8.06
CA TRP A 22 1.29 22.27 7.82
C TRP A 22 -0.11 22.06 8.42
N GLU A 23 -0.89 21.15 7.85
CA GLU A 23 -2.19 20.76 8.38
C GLU A 23 -2.24 19.26 8.68
N VAL A 24 -2.83 18.89 9.82
CA VAL A 24 -3.11 17.49 10.14
C VAL A 24 -4.45 17.11 9.55
N LYS A 25 -4.48 16.04 8.74
CA LYS A 25 -5.71 15.49 8.17
C LYS A 25 -5.72 13.97 8.23
N LYS A 26 -6.92 13.39 8.13
CA LYS A 26 -7.09 11.93 8.02
C LYS A 26 -6.96 11.49 6.56
N LEU A 27 -6.17 10.45 6.32
CA LEU A 27 -5.90 9.86 5.00
C LEU A 27 -7.18 9.61 4.17
N LYS A 28 -8.24 9.09 4.82
CA LYS A 28 -9.53 8.80 4.18
C LYS A 28 -10.19 9.95 3.41
N TYR A 29 -9.75 11.19 3.62
CA TYR A 29 -10.27 12.36 2.92
C TYR A 29 -9.60 12.63 1.57
N PHE A 30 -8.37 12.15 1.36
CA PHE A 30 -7.60 12.35 0.12
C PHE A 30 -7.44 11.07 -0.68
N ASP A 31 -7.45 9.93 0.00
CA ASP A 31 -7.10 8.65 -0.63
C ASP A 31 -8.24 7.64 -0.55
N SER A 32 -8.25 6.75 -1.54
CA SER A 32 -9.04 5.53 -1.51
C SER A 32 -8.15 4.40 -1.00
N VAL A 33 -8.62 3.67 0.03
CA VAL A 33 -7.91 2.50 0.56
C VAL A 33 -8.62 1.23 0.09
N ILE A 34 -7.96 0.46 -0.76
CA ILE A 34 -8.44 -0.81 -1.30
C ILE A 34 -7.82 -1.94 -0.49
N MET A 35 -8.62 -2.57 0.37
CA MET A 35 -8.19 -3.73 1.15
C MET A 35 -8.12 -4.96 0.27
N GLY A 36 -6.96 -5.64 0.25
CA GLY A 36 -6.76 -6.84 -0.56
C GLY A 36 -7.58 -8.03 -0.08
N GLN A 37 -7.80 -8.98 -0.99
CA GLN A 37 -8.58 -10.19 -0.74
C GLN A 37 -7.94 -11.36 -1.49
N SER A 38 -7.79 -12.49 -0.80
CA SER A 38 -7.29 -13.70 -1.46
C SER A 38 -8.34 -14.24 -2.44
N PRO A 39 -7.97 -14.57 -3.68
CA PRO A 39 -8.79 -15.39 -4.56
C PRO A 39 -8.77 -16.85 -4.08
N ASP A 40 -9.57 -17.69 -4.74
CA ASP A 40 -9.50 -19.13 -4.52
C ASP A 40 -8.14 -19.65 -5.00
N SER A 41 -7.59 -20.66 -4.33
CA SER A 41 -6.24 -21.15 -4.62
C SER A 41 -6.09 -21.73 -6.03
N GLU A 42 -7.20 -22.16 -6.63
CA GLU A 42 -7.26 -22.71 -7.99
C GLU A 42 -7.08 -21.62 -9.06
N ASP A 43 -7.41 -20.36 -8.75
CA ASP A 43 -7.28 -19.23 -9.67
C ASP A 43 -5.86 -18.66 -9.73
N CYS A 44 -4.95 -19.14 -8.87
CA CYS A 44 -3.56 -18.71 -8.80
C CYS A 44 -2.59 -19.77 -9.34
N ASN A 45 -1.64 -19.36 -10.18
CA ASN A 45 -0.69 -20.24 -10.84
C ASN A 45 0.75 -19.69 -10.82
N LYS A 46 1.70 -20.55 -11.17
CA LYS A 46 3.12 -20.19 -11.37
C LYS A 46 3.53 -20.13 -12.85
N ASP A 47 2.59 -20.42 -13.74
CA ASP A 47 2.79 -20.45 -15.19
C ASP A 47 2.67 -19.06 -15.84
N ARG A 48 2.53 -18.03 -15.00
CA ARG A 48 2.41 -16.61 -15.39
C ARG A 48 1.17 -16.30 -16.22
N ILE A 49 0.08 -17.01 -15.94
CA ILE A 49 -1.21 -16.79 -16.60
C ILE A 49 -2.02 -15.79 -15.77
N GLY A 50 -2.50 -14.72 -16.41
CA GLY A 50 -3.21 -13.63 -15.74
C GLY A 50 -2.28 -12.50 -15.30
N ILE A 51 -2.67 -11.79 -14.25
CA ILE A 51 -1.87 -10.67 -13.71
C ILE A 51 -1.06 -11.09 -12.49
N SER A 52 0.04 -10.40 -12.25
CA SER A 52 0.88 -10.60 -11.06
C SER A 52 0.05 -10.47 -9.78
N PHE A 53 0.18 -11.44 -8.87
CA PHE A 53 -0.56 -11.45 -7.61
C PHE A 53 0.38 -11.34 -6.41
N LEU A 54 0.10 -10.38 -5.53
CA LEU A 54 0.85 -10.11 -4.31
C LEU A 54 0.11 -10.71 -3.11
N GLN A 55 0.68 -11.72 -2.48
CA GLN A 55 0.07 -12.43 -1.36
C GLN A 55 0.20 -11.64 -0.06
N GLY A 56 1.32 -10.94 0.12
CA GLY A 56 1.66 -10.25 1.36
C GLY A 56 3.04 -9.61 1.32
N ASN A 57 3.55 -9.29 2.51
CA ASN A 57 4.86 -8.64 2.67
C ASN A 57 6.04 -9.46 2.10
N ALA A 58 5.91 -10.78 1.98
CA ALA A 58 6.96 -11.61 1.39
C ALA A 58 7.26 -11.26 -0.08
N ASP A 59 6.30 -10.61 -0.76
CA ASP A 59 6.48 -10.13 -2.12
C ASP A 59 7.06 -8.70 -2.17
N PHE A 60 7.31 -8.02 -1.04
CA PHE A 60 7.86 -6.66 -1.02
C PHE A 60 9.40 -6.68 -1.10
N SER A 61 9.96 -5.71 -1.82
CA SER A 61 11.40 -5.43 -1.87
C SER A 61 11.71 -4.05 -1.28
N SER A 62 12.84 -3.43 -1.65
CA SER A 62 13.18 -2.08 -1.22
C SER A 62 12.23 -1.00 -1.75
N THR A 63 11.65 -1.20 -2.94
CA THR A 63 10.87 -0.16 -3.64
C THR A 63 9.62 -0.72 -4.28
N ASN A 64 9.74 -1.77 -5.09
CA ASN A 64 8.66 -2.35 -5.87
C ASN A 64 8.50 -3.85 -5.57
N PRO A 65 7.28 -4.39 -5.63
CA PRO A 65 7.05 -5.76 -5.25
C PRO A 65 7.55 -6.74 -6.32
N ILE A 66 8.01 -7.92 -5.91
CA ILE A 66 8.47 -8.99 -6.78
C ILE A 66 7.50 -10.17 -6.65
N PRO A 67 6.49 -10.28 -7.53
CA PRO A 67 5.49 -11.33 -7.46
C PRO A 67 6.10 -12.70 -7.75
N SER A 68 5.64 -13.71 -7.01
CA SER A 68 6.00 -15.12 -7.23
C SER A 68 4.86 -15.95 -7.84
N VAL A 69 3.67 -15.37 -7.97
CA VAL A 69 2.44 -16.01 -8.43
C VAL A 69 1.61 -15.07 -9.30
N TRP A 70 0.77 -15.64 -10.15
CA TRP A 70 -0.14 -14.92 -11.04
C TRP A 70 -1.58 -15.42 -10.85
N CYS A 71 -2.55 -14.55 -11.09
CA CYS A 71 -3.96 -14.84 -10.95
C CYS A 71 -4.74 -14.30 -12.14
N GLU A 72 -5.60 -15.14 -12.75
CA GLU A 72 -6.47 -14.71 -13.86
C GLU A 72 -7.61 -13.82 -13.38
N LYS A 73 -8.12 -14.07 -12.17
CA LYS A 73 -9.31 -13.40 -11.62
C LYS A 73 -9.08 -12.94 -10.17
N PRO A 74 -8.25 -11.91 -9.96
CA PRO A 74 -8.06 -11.37 -8.61
C PRO A 74 -9.32 -10.65 -8.12
N ASN A 75 -9.68 -10.89 -6.86
CA ASN A 75 -10.83 -10.24 -6.21
C ASN A 75 -10.64 -8.72 -6.02
N LYS A 76 -9.38 -8.29 -5.88
CA LYS A 76 -8.99 -6.90 -5.65
C LYS A 76 -7.70 -6.60 -6.38
N THR A 77 -7.62 -5.40 -6.96
CA THR A 77 -6.44 -4.92 -7.68
C THR A 77 -5.88 -3.65 -7.04
N ALA A 78 -4.57 -3.52 -7.10
CA ALA A 78 -3.85 -2.27 -7.06
C ALA A 78 -3.53 -1.85 -8.50
N GLU A 79 -3.59 -0.56 -8.80
CA GLU A 79 -3.18 -0.02 -10.11
C GLU A 79 -1.76 0.54 -10.04
N GLU A 80 -1.18 0.85 -11.20
CA GLU A 80 0.09 1.58 -11.29
C GLU A 80 0.06 2.86 -10.44
N ASP A 81 1.18 3.18 -9.80
CA ASP A 81 1.40 4.28 -8.84
C ASP A 81 0.66 4.18 -7.50
N ASP A 82 -0.13 3.12 -7.26
CA ASP A 82 -0.68 2.89 -5.92
C ASP A 82 0.44 2.63 -4.90
N ILE A 83 0.27 3.20 -3.70
CA ILE A 83 1.10 2.85 -2.55
C ILE A 83 0.58 1.54 -1.96
N LEU A 84 1.41 0.52 -1.94
CA LEU A 84 1.10 -0.78 -1.34
C LEU A 84 1.56 -0.78 0.12
N LEU A 85 0.66 -1.10 1.03
CA LEU A 85 0.95 -1.16 2.47
C LEU A 85 0.66 -2.55 3.01
N SER A 86 1.62 -3.13 3.74
CA SER A 86 1.42 -4.37 4.49
C SER A 86 0.54 -4.13 5.71
N VAL A 87 -0.57 -4.86 5.79
CA VAL A 87 -1.53 -4.83 6.92
C VAL A 87 -1.47 -6.11 7.76
N ARG A 88 -0.54 -7.02 7.46
CA ARG A 88 -0.23 -8.24 8.24
C ARG A 88 1.27 -8.34 8.47
N GLU A 89 1.68 -9.23 9.37
CA GLU A 89 3.07 -9.33 9.82
C GLU A 89 4.10 -9.49 8.68
N PRO A 90 5.15 -8.63 8.61
CA PRO A 90 5.33 -7.37 9.36
C PRO A 90 4.41 -6.23 8.85
N VAL A 91 3.71 -5.57 9.79
CA VAL A 91 2.79 -4.48 9.48
C VAL A 91 3.56 -3.19 9.21
N GLY A 92 3.12 -2.41 8.23
CA GLY A 92 3.64 -1.06 7.97
C GLY A 92 4.76 -0.99 6.93
N ALA A 93 5.19 -2.13 6.38
CA ALA A 93 6.07 -2.13 5.20
C ALA A 93 5.35 -1.55 3.99
N VAL A 94 6.09 -0.86 3.12
CA VAL A 94 5.54 -0.12 1.97
C VAL A 94 6.32 -0.44 0.70
N ASN A 95 5.61 -0.57 -0.42
CA ASN A 95 6.15 -0.61 -1.78
C ASN A 95 5.27 0.23 -2.72
N ILE A 96 5.76 0.49 -3.93
CA ILE A 96 5.01 1.18 -4.99
C ILE A 96 4.64 0.18 -6.09
N ALA A 97 3.38 0.20 -6.52
CA ALA A 97 2.93 -0.58 -7.65
C ALA A 97 3.46 0.03 -8.96
N GLU A 98 4.31 -0.69 -9.68
CA GLU A 98 4.83 -0.28 -11.01
C GLU A 98 3.97 -0.77 -12.19
N GLN A 99 2.92 -1.52 -11.88
CA GLN A 99 1.93 -2.05 -12.81
C GLN A 99 0.69 -2.45 -12.00
N THR A 100 -0.37 -2.88 -12.68
CA THR A 100 -1.52 -3.48 -12.01
C THR A 100 -1.13 -4.82 -11.35
N TYR A 101 -1.55 -5.00 -10.10
CA TYR A 101 -1.38 -6.24 -9.34
C TYR A 101 -2.71 -6.69 -8.76
N GLY A 102 -2.94 -7.99 -8.70
CA GLY A 102 -3.91 -8.54 -7.75
C GLY A 102 -3.31 -8.49 -6.35
N ILE A 103 -4.11 -8.12 -5.34
CA ILE A 103 -3.62 -7.98 -3.97
C ILE A 103 -4.38 -8.87 -2.98
N GLY A 104 -3.62 -9.66 -2.23
CA GLY A 104 -4.11 -10.54 -1.19
C GLY A 104 -4.43 -9.82 0.12
N ARG A 105 -5.10 -10.54 1.02
CA ARG A 105 -5.55 -10.05 2.34
C ARG A 105 -4.46 -9.50 3.28
N GLY A 106 -3.19 -9.72 2.94
CA GLY A 106 -2.04 -9.20 3.68
C GLY A 106 -1.70 -7.75 3.35
N LEU A 107 -2.28 -7.20 2.28
CA LEU A 107 -1.93 -5.90 1.73
C LEU A 107 -3.18 -5.02 1.59
N CYS A 108 -2.96 -3.71 1.52
CA CYS A 108 -3.90 -2.77 0.91
C CYS A 108 -3.17 -1.87 -0.09
N ALA A 109 -3.94 -1.34 -1.04
CA ALA A 109 -3.49 -0.27 -1.93
C ALA A 109 -4.08 1.06 -1.46
N ILE A 110 -3.26 2.10 -1.41
CA ILE A 110 -3.64 3.47 -1.11
C ILE A 110 -3.50 4.25 -2.41
N ARG A 111 -4.64 4.72 -2.93
CA ARG A 111 -4.75 5.47 -4.18
C ARG A 111 -5.11 6.92 -3.90
N PRO A 112 -4.23 7.88 -4.20
CA PRO A 112 -4.57 9.30 -4.17
C PRO A 112 -5.74 9.60 -5.11
N LYS A 113 -6.66 10.47 -4.68
CA LYS A 113 -7.78 10.94 -5.52
C LYS A 113 -7.42 12.17 -6.35
#